data_AF-A0A3N5FRG9-F1
#
_entry.id   AF-A0A3N5FRG9-F1
#
_cell.length_a   1.000
_cell.length_b   1.000
_cell.length_c   1.000
_cell.angle_alpha   90.00
_cell.angle_beta   90.00
_cell.angle_gamma   90.00
#
_symmetry.space_group_name_H-M   'P 1'
#
loop_
_entity.id
_entity.type
_entity.pdbx_description
1 polymer ?
#
loop_
_entity_poly.entity_id
_entity_poly.type
_entity_poly.pdbx_seq_one_letter_code
_entity_poly.pdbx_strand_id
1 'polypeptide(L)'
;MPINRAPWNALVDDDGSNLVGTIWNKDKIKTVLLDPIDVLVGGVGGAWTVAPYVAGAFTGSAGMVWTVEAGDVIIAYSLVNKTITVAIAINTSTVAAPLGNTLNIASTMWGGVAAKRPAYGAVAMLVNGAASPGFFQASGAVISVFKLDQSAYVASTNATFVYGTLTFEIA
;
A
#
# COMPACT_ATOMS: atom_id res chain seq x y z
N MET A 1 -20.27 -15.27 -13.87
CA MET A 1 -21.53 -16.04 -13.86
C MET A 1 -22.06 -16.01 -12.43
N PRO A 2 -23.23 -15.39 -12.14
CA PRO A 2 -23.75 -15.34 -10.77
C PRO A 2 -24.09 -16.75 -10.29
N ILE A 3 -23.69 -17.11 -9.07
CA ILE A 3 -24.12 -18.37 -8.45
C ILE A 3 -25.64 -18.32 -8.24
N ASN A 4 -26.36 -19.32 -8.77
CA ASN A 4 -27.79 -19.49 -8.53
C ASN A 4 -28.04 -19.92 -7.07
N ARG A 5 -28.65 -19.03 -6.28
CA ARG A 5 -28.91 -19.22 -4.83
C ARG A 5 -30.28 -19.85 -4.55
N ALA A 6 -31.06 -20.21 -5.58
CA ALA A 6 -32.41 -20.75 -5.44
C ALA A 6 -32.56 -22.12 -4.73
N PRO A 7 -31.57 -23.04 -4.73
CA PRO A 7 -31.72 -24.33 -4.03
C PRO A 7 -31.24 -24.35 -2.56
N TRP A 8 -30.65 -23.27 -2.03
CA TRP A 8 -30.03 -23.25 -0.69
C TRP A 8 -31.05 -22.91 0.40
N ASN A 9 -32.09 -23.73 0.53
CA ASN A 9 -33.28 -23.37 1.32
C ASN A 9 -33.17 -23.74 2.81
N ALA A 10 -32.24 -24.62 3.17
CA ALA A 10 -31.89 -24.95 4.55
C ALA A 10 -30.54 -25.70 4.56
N LEU A 11 -29.57 -25.20 5.33
CA LEU A 11 -28.47 -26.02 5.82
C LEU A 11 -28.82 -26.43 7.26
N VAL A 12 -28.40 -27.61 7.69
CA VAL A 12 -28.54 -28.05 9.08
C VAL A 12 -27.18 -27.95 9.74
N ASP A 13 -27.13 -27.20 10.83
CA ASP A 13 -25.97 -27.06 11.70
C ASP A 13 -25.95 -28.21 12.68
N ASP A 14 -25.01 -29.12 12.51
CA ASP A 14 -24.77 -30.20 13.45
C ASP A 14 -24.01 -29.65 14.66
N ASP A 15 -24.50 -29.92 15.87
CA ASP A 15 -23.86 -29.46 17.12
C ASP A 15 -22.60 -30.27 17.49
N GLY A 16 -22.11 -31.09 16.55
CA GLY A 16 -20.98 -32.01 16.70
C GLY A 16 -21.39 -33.38 17.26
N SER A 17 -22.66 -33.59 17.60
CA SER A 17 -23.15 -34.89 18.06
C SER A 17 -23.51 -35.84 16.91
N ASN A 18 -23.61 -35.36 15.67
CA ASN A 18 -24.17 -36.07 14.51
C ASN A 18 -25.62 -36.58 14.69
N LEU A 19 -26.35 -36.08 15.70
CA LEU A 19 -27.70 -36.55 16.05
C LEU A 19 -28.70 -35.40 16.18
N VAL A 20 -28.23 -34.20 16.50
CA VAL A 20 -29.06 -33.02 16.70
C VAL A 20 -28.55 -31.92 15.79
N GLY A 21 -29.47 -31.30 15.04
CA GLY A 21 -29.11 -30.20 14.17
C GLY A 21 -30.16 -29.10 14.16
N THR A 22 -29.69 -27.86 14.02
CA THR A 22 -30.54 -26.67 13.92
C THR A 22 -30.64 -26.23 12.48
N ILE A 23 -31.85 -25.96 12.00
CA ILE A 23 -32.06 -25.42 10.65
C ILE A 23 -31.52 -24.00 10.60
N TRP A 24 -30.54 -23.75 9.74
CA TRP A 24 -30.06 -22.41 9.42
C TRP A 24 -30.96 -21.75 8.38
N ASN A 25 -31.47 -20.58 8.76
CA ASN A 25 -32.14 -19.68 7.82
C ASN A 25 -31.10 -18.96 6.93
N LYS A 26 -31.58 -18.21 5.94
CA LYS A 26 -30.72 -17.48 5.00
C LYS A 26 -29.75 -16.52 5.68
N ASP A 27 -30.17 -15.87 6.76
CA ASP A 27 -29.32 -14.94 7.52
C ASP A 27 -28.17 -15.66 8.22
N LYS A 28 -28.41 -16.88 8.73
CA LYS A 28 -27.38 -17.68 9.37
C LYS A 28 -26.38 -18.27 8.38
N ILE A 29 -26.87 -18.76 7.24
CA ILE A 29 -26.00 -19.18 6.12
C ILE A 29 -25.11 -18.01 5.67
N LYS A 30 -25.69 -16.80 5.55
CA LYS A 30 -24.93 -15.60 5.20
C LYS A 30 -23.87 -15.28 6.25
N THR A 31 -24.26 -15.12 7.51
CA THR A 31 -23.36 -14.59 8.55
C THR A 31 -22.28 -15.58 9.02
N VAL A 32 -22.54 -16.89 8.94
CA VAL A 32 -21.62 -17.91 9.46
C VAL A 32 -20.70 -18.49 8.37
N LEU A 33 -21.19 -18.63 7.14
CA LEU A 33 -20.38 -19.20 6.04
C LEU A 33 -19.98 -18.14 5.02
N LEU A 34 -20.97 -17.45 4.45
CA LEU A 34 -20.72 -16.60 3.30
C LEU A 34 -19.98 -15.33 3.67
N ASP A 35 -20.25 -14.69 4.81
CA ASP A 35 -19.56 -13.47 5.23
C ASP A 35 -18.09 -13.73 5.56
N PRO A 36 -17.72 -14.80 6.29
CA PRO A 36 -16.32 -15.17 6.43
C PRO A 36 -15.64 -15.52 5.11
N ILE A 37 -16.33 -16.24 4.20
CA ILE A 37 -15.82 -16.52 2.87
C ILE A 37 -15.68 -15.24 2.05
N ASP A 38 -16.62 -14.30 2.12
CA ASP A 38 -16.56 -13.01 1.42
C ASP A 38 -15.52 -12.08 2.05
N VAL A 39 -15.20 -12.22 3.33
CA VAL A 39 -14.02 -11.56 3.93
C VAL A 39 -12.73 -12.22 3.42
N LEU A 40 -12.74 -13.53 3.22
CA LEU A 40 -11.59 -14.30 2.70
C LEU A 40 -11.41 -14.17 1.17
N VAL A 41 -12.49 -13.97 0.42
CA VAL A 41 -12.58 -14.04 -1.06
C VAL A 41 -13.00 -12.70 -1.67
N GLY A 42 -13.91 -11.96 -1.03
CA GLY A 42 -14.30 -10.59 -1.39
C GLY A 42 -13.27 -9.53 -0.95
N GLY A 43 -12.33 -9.91 -0.08
CA GLY A 43 -10.95 -9.48 -0.24
C GLY A 43 -10.37 -10.18 -1.46
N VAL A 44 -10.59 -9.65 -2.66
CA VAL A 44 -9.80 -10.03 -3.83
C VAL A 44 -8.38 -9.58 -3.50
N GLY A 45 -7.61 -10.41 -2.81
CA GLY A 45 -6.21 -10.16 -2.53
C GLY A 45 -5.57 -9.86 -3.87
N GLY A 46 -5.14 -8.62 -4.07
CA GLY A 46 -4.68 -8.18 -5.39
C GLY A 46 -5.36 -6.93 -5.94
N ALA A 47 -6.56 -6.55 -5.47
CA ALA A 47 -7.21 -5.32 -5.96
C ALA A 47 -6.40 -4.08 -5.56
N TRP A 48 -6.19 -3.18 -6.53
CA TRP A 48 -5.47 -1.94 -6.30
C TRP A 48 -6.38 -0.90 -5.64
N THR A 49 -5.95 -0.38 -4.50
CA THR A 49 -6.56 0.75 -3.80
C THR A 49 -5.73 1.99 -4.05
N VAL A 50 -6.34 3.06 -4.56
CA VAL A 50 -5.69 4.37 -4.68
C VAL A 50 -5.73 5.06 -3.33
N ALA A 51 -4.58 5.48 -2.82
CA ALA A 51 -4.49 6.17 -1.54
C ALA A 51 -4.95 7.63 -1.67
N PRO A 52 -5.74 8.15 -0.72
CA PRO A 52 -6.05 9.56 -0.68
C PRO A 52 -4.77 10.37 -0.41
N TYR A 53 -4.65 11.54 -1.04
CA TYR A 53 -3.51 12.43 -0.80
C TYR A 53 -3.49 12.95 0.63
N VAL A 54 -2.31 12.89 1.26
CA VAL A 54 -2.04 13.47 2.58
C VAL A 54 -0.70 14.21 2.52
N ALA A 55 -0.72 15.55 2.54
CA ALA A 55 0.48 16.38 2.42
C ALA A 55 1.57 16.02 3.45
N GLY A 56 1.16 15.78 4.71
CA GLY A 56 2.09 15.44 5.80
C GLY A 56 2.73 14.05 5.69
N ALA A 57 2.36 13.24 4.69
CA ALA A 57 2.98 11.94 4.46
C ALA A 57 4.32 12.02 3.72
N PHE A 58 4.67 13.19 3.17
CA PHE A 58 5.90 13.41 2.42
C PHE A 58 6.86 14.24 3.26
N THR A 59 8.02 13.68 3.59
CA THR A 59 9.04 14.38 4.39
C THR A 59 10.43 14.13 3.82
N GLY A 60 11.39 14.97 4.18
CA GLY A 60 12.80 14.71 3.92
C GLY A 60 13.56 14.45 5.23
N SER A 61 14.72 13.77 5.14
CA SER A 61 15.60 13.57 6.29
C SER A 61 16.43 14.80 6.64
N ALA A 62 17.04 14.79 7.83
CA ALA A 62 17.98 15.81 8.30
C ALA A 62 17.42 17.25 8.32
N GLY A 63 16.09 17.41 8.40
CA GLY A 63 15.40 18.71 8.36
C GLY A 63 14.90 19.12 6.97
N MET A 64 15.21 18.33 5.94
CA MET A 64 14.80 18.57 4.56
C MET A 64 13.28 18.63 4.42
N VAL A 65 12.82 19.66 3.71
CA VAL A 65 11.41 19.81 3.35
C VAL A 65 11.22 19.21 1.97
N TRP A 66 10.37 18.18 1.89
CA TRP A 66 9.91 17.62 0.63
C TRP A 66 8.42 17.91 0.47
N THR A 67 8.07 18.68 -0.56
CA THR A 67 6.68 19.04 -0.85
C THR A 67 6.24 18.37 -2.14
N VAL A 68 5.11 17.66 -2.06
CA VAL A 68 4.46 17.00 -3.19
C VAL A 68 3.03 17.52 -3.26
N GLU A 69 2.62 18.05 -4.41
CA GLU A 69 1.26 18.58 -4.58
C GLU A 69 0.28 17.45 -4.94
N ALA A 70 -0.99 17.61 -4.58
CA ALA A 70 -2.01 16.59 -4.79
C ALA A 70 -2.20 16.20 -6.26
N GLY A 71 -1.97 17.13 -7.19
CA GLY A 71 -2.05 16.89 -8.64
C GLY A 71 -0.86 16.11 -9.22
N ASP A 72 0.23 15.99 -8.46
CA ASP A 72 1.48 15.39 -8.91
C ASP A 72 1.68 13.95 -8.44
N VAL A 73 0.79 13.41 -7.60
CA VAL A 73 1.00 12.12 -6.96
C VAL A 73 -0.13 11.14 -7.19
N ILE A 74 0.26 9.92 -7.58
CA ILE A 74 -0.59 8.75 -7.61
C ILE A 74 0.13 7.67 -6.82
N ILE A 75 -0.41 7.30 -5.67
CA ILE A 75 0.02 6.13 -4.93
C ILE A 75 -1.14 5.15 -4.88
N ALA A 76 -0.88 3.93 -5.31
CA ALA A 76 -1.82 2.84 -5.21
C ALA A 76 -1.14 1.65 -4.54
N TYR A 77 -1.91 0.83 -3.84
CA TYR A 77 -1.38 -0.37 -3.21
C TYR A 77 -2.33 -1.55 -3.37
N SER A 78 -1.76 -2.74 -3.30
CA SER A 78 -2.47 -4.01 -3.38
C SER A 78 -1.98 -4.91 -2.27
N LEU A 79 -2.90 -5.41 -1.46
CA LEU A 79 -2.62 -6.30 -0.34
C LEU A 79 -3.05 -7.73 -0.70
N VAL A 80 -2.13 -8.67 -0.58
CA VAL A 80 -2.38 -10.10 -0.75
C VAL A 80 -1.82 -10.82 0.48
N ASN A 81 -2.69 -11.31 1.35
CA ASN A 81 -2.30 -11.93 2.62
C ASN A 81 -1.41 -10.99 3.45
N LYS A 82 -0.15 -11.37 3.68
CA LYS A 82 0.85 -10.59 4.44
C LYS A 82 1.84 -9.84 3.54
N THR A 83 1.55 -9.74 2.26
CA THR A 83 2.41 -9.07 1.29
C THR A 83 1.67 -7.89 0.69
N ILE A 84 2.29 -6.72 0.73
CA ILE A 84 1.78 -5.53 0.07
C ILE A 84 2.69 -5.15 -1.09
N THR A 85 2.08 -4.73 -2.21
CA THR A 85 2.78 -4.06 -3.31
C THR A 85 2.29 -2.63 -3.37
N VAL A 86 3.20 -1.68 -3.35
CA VAL A 86 2.92 -0.24 -3.45
C VAL A 86 3.49 0.27 -4.77
N ALA A 87 2.65 0.92 -5.58
CA ALA A 87 3.03 1.64 -6.78
C ALA A 87 3.03 3.14 -6.49
N ILE A 88 4.13 3.81 -6.83
CA ILE A 88 4.36 5.22 -6.56
C ILE A 88 4.66 5.91 -7.88
N ALA A 89 3.91 6.97 -8.17
CA ALA A 89 4.21 7.91 -9.23
C ALA A 89 4.11 9.33 -8.67
N ILE A 90 5.23 10.04 -8.67
CA ILE A 90 5.32 11.46 -8.32
C ILE A 90 5.91 12.16 -9.53
N ASN A 91 5.07 12.94 -10.22
CA ASN A 91 5.46 13.66 -11.43
C ASN A 91 6.34 14.84 -11.08
N THR A 92 5.89 15.79 -10.27
CA THR A 92 6.78 16.85 -9.81
C THR A 92 6.74 16.98 -8.29
N SER A 93 7.86 17.43 -7.74
CA SER A 93 7.97 17.75 -6.33
C SER A 93 9.09 18.75 -6.10
N THR A 94 9.02 19.41 -4.95
CA THR A 94 9.96 20.43 -4.52
C THR A 94 10.77 19.91 -3.34
N VAL A 95 12.10 19.99 -3.44
CA VAL A 95 13.02 19.64 -2.37
C VAL A 95 13.70 20.91 -1.88
N ALA A 96 13.60 21.18 -0.58
CA ALA A 96 14.16 22.37 0.06
C ALA A 96 14.87 22.03 1.38
N ALA A 97 15.71 22.97 1.82
CA ALA A 97 16.69 22.83 2.88
C ALA A 97 16.18 22.31 4.24
N PRO A 98 17.13 21.96 5.13
CA PRO A 98 18.49 21.46 4.83
C PRO A 98 18.44 20.14 4.04
N LEU A 99 19.41 19.84 3.18
CA LEU A 99 19.28 18.73 2.24
C LEU A 99 19.85 17.43 2.82
N GLY A 100 18.97 16.48 3.15
CA GLY A 100 19.31 15.10 3.54
C GLY A 100 19.49 14.20 2.31
N ASN A 101 19.73 12.91 2.55
CA ASN A 101 19.93 11.90 1.50
C ASN A 101 18.70 11.00 1.26
N THR A 102 17.57 11.30 1.91
CA THR A 102 16.33 10.52 1.78
C THR A 102 15.09 11.38 1.70
N LEU A 103 14.24 11.04 0.73
CA LEU A 103 12.83 11.44 0.69
C LEU A 103 12.02 10.31 1.31
N ASN A 104 11.04 10.62 2.14
CA ASN A 104 10.28 9.64 2.91
C ASN A 104 8.79 9.78 2.60
N ILE A 105 8.14 8.64 2.36
CA ILE A 105 6.70 8.52 2.22
C ILE A 105 6.19 7.71 3.41
N ALA A 106 5.21 8.23 4.14
CA ALA A 106 4.65 7.59 5.32
C ALA A 106 3.58 6.54 4.98
N SER A 107 3.43 5.53 5.84
CA SER A 107 2.52 4.40 5.61
C SER A 107 1.06 4.72 5.54
N THR A 108 0.65 5.92 5.96
CA THR A 108 -0.71 6.42 5.72
C THR A 108 -1.08 6.41 4.23
N MET A 109 -0.09 6.44 3.33
CA MET A 109 -0.29 6.30 1.88
C MET A 109 -0.51 4.85 1.39
N TRP A 110 -0.50 3.85 2.28
CA TRP A 110 -0.82 2.46 1.94
C TRP A 110 -1.52 1.71 3.09
N GLY A 111 -2.43 2.40 3.78
CA GLY A 111 -3.28 1.79 4.81
C GLY A 111 -2.65 1.71 6.21
N GLY A 112 -1.54 2.41 6.45
CA GLY A 112 -0.91 2.55 7.76
C GLY A 112 -0.03 1.38 8.19
N VAL A 113 0.03 0.30 7.40
CA VAL A 113 0.78 -0.91 7.75
C VAL A 113 2.30 -0.73 7.63
N ALA A 114 3.04 -1.41 8.51
CA ALA A 114 4.49 -1.35 8.56
C ALA A 114 5.14 -2.56 7.89
N ALA A 115 6.28 -2.33 7.23
CA ALA A 115 7.14 -3.39 6.75
C ALA A 115 7.71 -4.19 7.92
N LYS A 116 7.55 -5.52 7.88
CA LYS A 116 8.05 -6.44 8.92
C LYS A 116 9.57 -6.50 8.96
N ARG A 117 10.22 -6.32 7.81
CA ARG A 117 11.67 -6.32 7.60
C ARG A 117 12.02 -5.32 6.51
N PRO A 118 13.26 -4.78 6.49
CA PRO A 118 13.72 -3.95 5.38
C PRO A 118 13.57 -4.68 4.04
N ALA A 119 12.96 -4.01 3.06
CA ALA A 119 12.81 -4.48 1.69
C ALA A 119 13.26 -3.40 0.71
N TYR A 120 13.85 -3.80 -0.42
CA TYR A 120 14.45 -2.89 -1.39
C TYR A 120 13.88 -3.11 -2.79
N GLY A 121 13.80 -2.04 -3.57
CA GLY A 121 13.35 -2.08 -4.95
C GLY A 121 13.97 -0.94 -5.75
N ALA A 122 14.10 -1.11 -7.07
CA ALA A 122 14.59 -0.04 -7.92
C ALA A 122 13.57 1.12 -8.00
N VAL A 123 14.06 2.34 -8.15
CA VAL A 123 13.24 3.52 -8.45
C VAL A 123 13.81 4.23 -9.67
N ALA A 124 12.93 4.67 -10.56
CA ALA A 124 13.27 5.61 -11.61
C ALA A 124 13.03 7.02 -11.08
N MET A 125 14.02 7.90 -11.16
CA MET A 125 13.89 9.25 -10.64
C MET A 125 14.61 10.28 -11.51
N LEU A 126 14.08 11.50 -11.48
CA LEU A 126 14.77 12.71 -11.90
C LEU A 126 15.04 13.54 -10.65
N VAL A 127 16.26 14.03 -10.49
CA VAL A 127 16.60 14.97 -9.42
C VAL A 127 17.04 16.26 -10.08
N ASN A 128 16.28 17.33 -9.84
CA ASN A 128 16.48 18.62 -10.49
C ASN A 128 16.53 18.51 -12.03
N GLY A 129 15.60 17.75 -12.61
CA GLY A 129 15.48 17.52 -14.05
C GLY A 129 16.51 16.56 -14.67
N ALA A 130 17.46 16.01 -13.90
CA ALA A 130 18.46 15.07 -14.39
C ALA A 130 18.15 13.63 -13.95
N ALA A 131 18.29 12.66 -14.87
CA ALA A 131 18.19 11.24 -14.57
C ALA A 131 19.15 10.85 -13.44
N SER A 132 18.60 10.24 -12.40
CA SER A 132 19.36 9.74 -11.27
C SER A 132 18.92 8.31 -10.98
N PRO A 133 19.84 7.33 -10.87
CA PRO A 133 19.47 6.01 -10.40
C PRO A 133 19.24 6.06 -8.88
N GLY A 134 18.28 5.28 -8.40
CA GLY A 134 17.99 5.18 -6.97
C GLY A 134 17.41 3.84 -6.56
N PHE A 135 17.11 3.72 -5.27
CA PHE A 135 16.30 2.62 -4.75
C PHE A 135 15.27 3.09 -3.72
N PHE A 136 14.16 2.36 -3.65
CA PHE A 136 13.26 2.39 -2.51
C PHE A 136 13.76 1.46 -1.41
N GLN A 137 13.51 1.85 -0.16
CA GLN A 137 13.65 1.00 1.01
C GLN A 137 12.38 1.13 1.87
N ALA A 138 11.61 0.05 2.02
CA ALA A 138 10.56 -0.02 3.03
C ALA A 138 11.15 -0.48 4.36
N SER A 139 10.96 0.26 5.42
CA SER A 139 11.36 -0.13 6.79
C SER A 139 10.42 0.51 7.81
N GLY A 140 9.82 -0.31 8.68
CA GLY A 140 8.79 0.17 9.60
C GLY A 140 7.63 0.80 8.82
N ALA A 141 7.17 1.98 9.25
CA ALA A 141 6.03 2.68 8.66
C ALA A 141 6.42 3.66 7.53
N VAL A 142 7.58 3.48 6.89
CA VAL A 142 8.12 4.42 5.89
C VAL A 142 8.69 3.70 4.67
N ILE A 143 8.48 4.28 3.50
CA ILE A 143 9.24 4.00 2.28
C ILE A 143 10.18 5.18 2.06
N SER A 144 11.48 4.93 2.14
CA SER A 144 12.53 5.90 1.87
C SER A 144 13.01 5.78 0.43
N VAL A 145 13.25 6.92 -0.21
CA VAL A 145 13.78 7.04 -1.56
C VAL A 145 15.22 7.55 -1.48
N PHE A 146 16.16 6.73 -1.92
CA PHE A 146 17.57 7.04 -1.93
C PHE A 146 18.08 7.23 -3.36
N LYS A 147 19.01 8.16 -3.54
CA LYS A 147 19.92 8.11 -4.70
C LYS A 147 20.87 6.94 -4.53
N LEU A 148 21.28 6.30 -5.62
CA LEU A 148 22.14 5.13 -5.57
C LEU A 148 23.52 5.43 -4.94
N ASP A 149 24.04 6.63 -5.16
CA ASP A 149 25.29 7.13 -4.58
C ASP A 149 25.15 7.61 -3.12
N GLN A 150 23.92 7.60 -2.57
CA GLN A 150 23.55 8.09 -1.24
C GLN A 150 23.95 9.55 -0.97
N SER A 151 24.27 10.33 -2.00
CA SER A 151 24.57 11.74 -1.83
C SER A 151 23.30 12.51 -1.44
N ALA A 152 23.49 13.70 -0.85
CA ALA A 152 22.36 14.55 -0.52
C ALA A 152 21.53 14.88 -1.77
N TYR A 153 20.22 15.06 -1.57
CA TYR A 153 19.39 15.68 -2.59
C TYR A 153 19.85 17.12 -2.82
N VAL A 154 19.56 17.64 -4.02
CA VAL A 154 19.82 19.04 -4.35
C VAL A 154 18.50 19.78 -4.30
N ALA A 155 18.53 21.05 -3.88
CA ALA A 155 17.34 21.89 -3.90
C ALA A 155 16.77 21.98 -5.32
N SER A 156 15.46 21.84 -5.43
CA SER A 156 14.76 21.85 -6.71
C SER A 156 13.31 22.29 -6.51
N THR A 157 12.75 22.97 -7.50
CA THR A 157 11.34 23.38 -7.49
C THR A 157 10.62 22.68 -8.63
N ASN A 158 9.65 21.84 -8.30
CA ASN A 158 8.85 21.05 -9.25
C ASN A 158 9.69 20.33 -10.30
N ALA A 159 10.85 19.81 -9.88
CA ALA A 159 11.84 19.20 -10.76
C ALA A 159 12.41 17.88 -10.23
N THR A 160 11.83 17.34 -9.14
CA THR A 160 12.14 16.00 -8.63
C THR A 160 10.98 15.05 -8.90
N PHE A 161 11.29 13.93 -9.55
CA PHE A 161 10.34 12.92 -10.02
C PHE A 161 10.68 11.59 -9.36
N VAL A 162 9.68 10.78 -8.99
CA VAL A 162 9.88 9.48 -8.32
C VAL A 162 8.85 8.47 -8.85
N TYR A 163 9.33 7.38 -9.45
CA TYR A 163 8.47 6.33 -10.00
C TYR A 163 8.97 4.93 -9.68
N GLY A 164 8.05 4.06 -9.30
CA GLY A 164 8.31 2.63 -9.30
C GLY A 164 7.35 1.87 -8.42
N THR A 165 7.72 0.63 -8.13
CA THR A 165 6.92 -0.30 -7.34
C THR A 165 7.80 -1.01 -6.33
N LEU A 166 7.27 -1.26 -5.15
CA LEU A 166 7.94 -2.04 -4.11
C LEU A 166 6.98 -3.05 -3.50
N THR A 167 7.42 -4.29 -3.37
CA THR A 167 6.68 -5.36 -2.70
C THR A 167 7.40 -5.77 -1.42
N PHE A 168 6.67 -5.87 -0.31
CA PHE A 168 7.24 -6.24 0.98
C PHE A 168 6.24 -6.95 1.91
N GLU A 169 6.77 -7.70 2.87
CA GLU A 169 5.99 -8.36 3.92
C GLU A 169 5.59 -7.35 5.01
N ILE A 170 4.35 -7.39 5.47
CA ILE A 170 3.83 -6.55 6.56
C ILE A 170 3.75 -7.31 7.90
N ALA A 171 3.84 -6.56 9.00
CA ALA A 171 3.80 -7.10 10.36
C ALA A 171 2.42 -7.63 10.75
#